data_AF-A0A3C1S1E4-F1
#
_entry.id   AF-A0A3C1S1E4-F1
#
_cell.length_a   1.000
_cell.length_b   1.000
_cell.length_c   1.000
_cell.angle_alpha   90.00
_cell.angle_beta   90.00
_cell.angle_gamma   90.00
#
_symmetry.space_group_name_H-M   'P 1'
#
loop_
_entity.id
_entity.type
_entity.pdbx_description
1 polymer ?
#
loop_
_entity_poly.entity_id
_entity_poly.type
_entity_poly.pdbx_seq_one_letter_code
_entity_poly.pdbx_strand_id
1 'polypeptide(L)'
;TLDESSYAQLSKKTCPISIDNDSIYSIVTYNIGYLSGMTNNKAVIKPKKMFDNNLEKVLTEFKKVNPDIIAFQEIDYDASRSYNVNQEQEILNLGYPYSAKGVNWDER
;
A
#
# COMPACT_ATOMS: atom_id res chain seq x y z
N THR A 1 11.98 -13.51 -3.89
CA THR A 1 12.91 -12.66 -3.13
C THR A 1 13.45 -11.59 -4.05
N LEU A 2 13.29 -10.35 -3.63
CA LEU A 2 13.74 -9.15 -4.32
C LEU A 2 15.26 -8.98 -4.15
N ASP A 3 15.86 -8.09 -4.93
CA ASP A 3 17.25 -7.67 -4.70
C ASP A 3 17.32 -6.78 -3.44
N GLU A 4 18.29 -7.01 -2.54
CA GLU A 4 18.42 -6.24 -1.29
C GLU A 4 18.59 -4.73 -1.54
N SER A 5 19.21 -4.33 -2.65
CA SER A 5 19.31 -2.92 -3.06
C SER A 5 17.93 -2.27 -3.30
N SER A 6 16.89 -3.08 -3.42
CA SER A 6 15.51 -2.64 -3.60
C SER A 6 14.70 -2.54 -2.31
N TYR A 7 15.28 -2.90 -1.16
CA TYR A 7 14.57 -2.89 0.11
C TYR A 7 14.30 -1.49 0.64
N ALA A 8 15.17 -0.53 0.35
CA ALA A 8 15.01 0.87 0.72
C ALA A 8 15.05 1.73 -0.55
N GLN A 9 13.88 2.18 -1.02
CA GLN A 9 13.83 3.07 -2.18
C GLN A 9 12.82 4.19 -1.96
N LEU A 10 13.16 5.36 -2.48
CA LEU A 10 12.27 6.50 -2.65
C LEU A 10 11.88 6.56 -4.11
N SER A 11 10.58 6.62 -4.38
CA SER A 11 10.04 6.83 -5.72
C SER A 11 9.21 8.10 -5.78
N LYS A 12 9.25 8.73 -6.96
CA LYS A 12 8.46 9.90 -7.30
C LYS A 12 7.58 9.57 -8.50
N LYS A 13 6.30 9.89 -8.41
CA LYS A 13 5.33 9.79 -9.50
C LYS A 13 4.93 11.19 -9.95
N THR A 14 4.91 11.41 -11.26
CA THR A 14 4.39 12.65 -11.83
C THR A 14 2.86 12.63 -11.72
N CYS A 15 2.32 13.55 -10.91
CA CYS A 15 0.88 13.75 -10.72
C CYS A 15 0.65 15.27 -10.63
N PRO A 16 -0.50 15.80 -11.09
CA PRO A 16 -0.89 17.17 -10.74
C PRO A 16 -1.05 17.29 -9.22
N ILE A 17 -0.18 18.08 -8.58
CA ILE A 17 -0.20 18.31 -7.13
C ILE A 17 -0.93 19.63 -6.88
N SER A 18 -1.93 19.61 -6.01
CA SER A 18 -2.47 20.81 -5.37
C SER A 18 -1.89 20.88 -3.97
N ILE A 19 -1.08 21.90 -3.71
CA ILE A 19 -0.45 22.11 -2.39
C ILE A 19 -1.31 23.14 -1.66
N ASP A 20 -1.93 22.71 -0.56
CA ASP A 20 -2.46 23.65 0.44
C ASP A 20 -1.29 24.10 1.33
N ASN A 21 -1.18 25.40 1.56
CA ASN A 21 -0.10 25.99 2.36
C ASN A 21 -0.61 26.32 3.76
N ASP A 22 -1.34 25.39 4.37
CA ASP A 22 -1.54 25.44 5.81
C ASP A 22 -0.31 24.86 6.55
N SER A 23 -0.32 24.90 7.87
CA SER A 23 0.75 24.33 8.70
C SER A 23 0.30 23.04 9.40
N ILE A 24 -0.76 22.40 8.92
CA ILE A 24 -1.40 21.25 9.56
C ILE A 24 -1.24 20.04 8.66
N TYR A 25 -0.51 19.04 9.14
CA TYR A 25 -0.37 17.77 8.44
C TYR A 25 -1.12 16.67 9.18
N SER A 26 -1.84 15.87 8.41
CA SER A 26 -2.52 14.66 8.85
C SER A 26 -1.71 13.42 8.45
N ILE A 27 -1.50 12.53 9.42
CA ILE A 27 -0.75 11.29 9.22
C ILE A 27 -1.65 10.14 9.65
N VAL A 28 -1.84 9.18 8.75
CA VAL A 28 -2.51 7.92 9.05
C VAL A 28 -1.50 6.80 9.03
N THR A 29 -1.51 5.96 10.05
CA THR A 29 -0.84 4.66 10.00
C THR A 29 -1.86 3.54 9.99
N TYR A 30 -1.65 2.55 9.13
CA TYR A 30 -2.60 1.47 8.97
C TYR A 30 -1.95 0.20 8.43
N ASN A 31 -2.21 -0.91 9.10
CA ASN A 31 -1.85 -2.24 8.63
C ASN A 31 -2.97 -2.76 7.72
N ILE A 32 -2.69 -2.97 6.43
CA ILE A 32 -3.69 -3.46 5.46
C ILE A 32 -3.75 -4.98 5.36
N GLY A 33 -2.93 -5.70 6.14
CA GLY A 33 -2.98 -7.16 6.26
C GLY A 33 -2.73 -7.90 4.94
N TYR A 34 -1.89 -7.35 4.05
CA TYR A 34 -1.69 -7.81 2.67
C TYR A 34 -2.99 -7.93 1.86
N LEU A 35 -4.06 -7.22 2.26
CA LEU A 35 -5.43 -7.31 1.73
C LEU A 35 -6.09 -8.68 1.93
N SER A 36 -5.56 -9.51 2.83
CA SER A 36 -6.01 -10.88 3.05
C SER A 36 -7.08 -11.02 4.15
N GLY A 37 -7.47 -9.91 4.78
CA GLY A 37 -8.48 -9.86 5.84
C GLY A 37 -8.06 -10.61 7.12
N MET A 38 -9.04 -11.00 7.94
CA MET A 38 -8.79 -11.70 9.22
C MET A 38 -8.22 -13.12 9.06
N THR A 39 -8.03 -13.59 7.83
CA THR A 39 -7.47 -14.91 7.53
C THR A 39 -6.00 -14.84 7.10
N ASN A 40 -5.33 -13.69 7.30
CA ASN A 40 -3.88 -13.57 7.06
C ASN A 40 -3.07 -14.62 7.85
N ASN A 41 -3.51 -14.91 9.08
CA ASN A 41 -2.90 -15.91 9.96
C ASN A 41 -3.22 -17.37 9.59
N LYS A 42 -3.93 -17.63 8.50
CA LYS A 42 -4.35 -18.98 8.08
C LYS A 42 -3.85 -19.29 6.66
N ALA A 43 -3.26 -20.48 6.50
CA ALA A 43 -2.82 -21.04 5.22
C ALA A 43 -4.02 -21.58 4.39
N VAL A 44 -5.01 -20.73 4.16
CA VAL A 44 -6.19 -21.04 3.34
C VAL A 44 -6.06 -20.31 2.01
N ILE A 45 -6.36 -21.00 0.91
CA ILE A 45 -6.43 -20.38 -0.41
C ILE A 45 -7.57 -19.35 -0.40
N LYS A 46 -7.23 -18.10 -0.64
CA LYS A 46 -8.16 -16.98 -0.68
C LYS A 46 -8.43 -16.63 -2.14
N PRO A 47 -9.69 -16.47 -2.59
CA PRO A 47 -9.96 -16.13 -3.98
C PRO A 47 -9.49 -14.72 -4.32
N LYS A 48 -9.00 -14.50 -5.55
CA LYS A 48 -8.56 -13.17 -6.04
C LYS A 48 -9.59 -12.07 -5.79
N LYS A 49 -10.86 -12.37 -6.00
CA LYS A 49 -11.98 -11.46 -5.75
C LYS A 49 -11.97 -10.86 -4.33
N MET A 50 -11.50 -11.61 -3.33
CA MET A 50 -11.37 -11.10 -1.96
C MET A 50 -10.32 -9.98 -1.87
N PHE A 51 -9.15 -10.16 -2.49
CA PHE A 51 -8.10 -9.15 -2.53
C PHE A 51 -8.55 -7.93 -3.31
N ASP A 52 -9.20 -8.13 -4.46
CA ASP A 52 -9.73 -7.04 -5.29
C ASP A 52 -10.74 -6.19 -4.49
N ASN A 53 -11.69 -6.83 -3.80
CA ASN A 53 -12.68 -6.13 -2.97
C ASN A 53 -12.01 -5.38 -1.79
N ASN A 54 -11.00 -5.98 -1.17
CA ASN A 54 -10.29 -5.36 -0.05
C ASN A 54 -9.43 -4.18 -0.52
N LEU A 55 -8.80 -4.28 -1.69
CA LEU A 55 -8.09 -3.16 -2.32
C LEU A 55 -9.06 -2.00 -2.58
N GLU A 56 -10.20 -2.27 -3.22
CA GLU A 56 -11.23 -1.26 -3.50
C GLU A 56 -11.69 -0.56 -2.21
N LYS A 57 -11.90 -1.33 -1.14
CA LYS A 57 -12.24 -0.78 0.18
C LYS A 57 -11.13 0.11 0.74
N VAL A 58 -9.87 -0.34 0.70
CA VAL A 58 -8.71 0.45 1.15
C VAL A 58 -8.66 1.78 0.38
N LEU A 59 -8.71 1.73 -0.96
CA LEU A 59 -8.69 2.94 -1.80
C LEU A 59 -9.85 3.89 -1.49
N THR A 60 -11.05 3.33 -1.29
CA THR A 60 -12.25 4.09 -0.96
C THR A 60 -12.13 4.80 0.38
N GLU A 61 -11.68 4.11 1.43
CA GLU A 61 -11.56 4.70 2.75
C GLU A 61 -10.42 5.72 2.84
N PHE A 62 -9.26 5.46 2.21
CA PHE A 62 -8.18 6.45 2.18
C PHE A 62 -8.52 7.69 1.36
N LYS A 63 -9.29 7.55 0.29
CA LYS A 63 -9.81 8.71 -0.45
C LYS A 63 -10.77 9.56 0.39
N LYS A 64 -11.56 8.94 1.28
CA LYS A 64 -12.47 9.67 2.19
C LYS A 64 -11.71 10.40 3.29
N VAL A 65 -10.71 9.74 3.89
CA VAL A 65 -9.91 10.33 4.97
C VAL A 65 -8.96 11.40 4.43
N ASN A 66 -8.46 11.21 3.20
CA ASN A 66 -7.56 12.12 2.48
C ASN A 66 -6.39 12.65 3.33
N PRO A 67 -5.58 11.78 3.95
CA PRO A 67 -4.46 12.23 4.77
C PRO A 67 -3.29 12.73 3.91
N ASP A 68 -2.45 13.59 4.46
CA ASP A 68 -1.26 14.09 3.78
C ASP A 68 -0.18 13.01 3.66
N ILE A 69 -0.06 12.15 4.68
CA ILE A 69 0.91 11.06 4.74
C ILE A 69 0.19 9.77 5.18
N ILE A 70 0.48 8.68 4.48
CA ILE A 70 0.05 7.33 4.88
C ILE A 70 1.28 6.45 5.15
N ALA A 71 1.33 5.83 6.33
CA ALA A 71 2.34 4.86 6.72
C ALA A 71 1.73 3.47 6.84
N PHE A 72 2.01 2.61 5.85
CA PHE A 72 1.48 1.25 5.79
C PHE A 72 2.34 0.22 6.52
N GLN A 73 1.69 -0.83 7.02
CA GLN A 73 2.32 -2.12 7.33
C GLN A 73 1.63 -3.24 6.55
N GLU A 74 2.32 -4.36 6.41
CA GLU A 74 1.85 -5.55 5.70
C GLU A 74 1.36 -5.22 4.28
N ILE A 75 2.24 -4.62 3.50
CA ILE A 75 2.02 -4.27 2.10
C ILE A 75 2.81 -5.23 1.20
N ASP A 76 2.20 -5.69 0.11
CA ASP A 76 2.89 -6.52 -0.88
C ASP A 76 3.41 -5.69 -2.06
N TYR A 77 4.63 -6.01 -2.47
CA TYR A 77 5.29 -5.52 -3.67
C TYR A 77 5.32 -6.65 -4.72
N ASP A 78 4.20 -6.87 -5.41
CA ASP A 78 4.11 -7.89 -6.47
C ASP A 78 4.31 -9.34 -5.96
N ALA A 79 3.62 -9.68 -4.86
CA ALA A 79 3.74 -11.01 -4.24
C ALA A 79 2.68 -11.99 -4.76
N SER A 80 3.06 -13.27 -4.85
CA SER A 80 2.14 -14.36 -5.26
C SER A 80 0.93 -14.49 -4.32
N ARG A 81 1.11 -14.21 -3.02
CA ARG A 81 0.04 -14.27 -2.00
C ARG A 81 -1.13 -13.34 -2.32
N SER A 82 -0.86 -12.21 -2.97
CA SER A 82 -1.80 -11.17 -3.36
C SER A 82 -1.97 -11.10 -4.88
N TYR A 83 -1.76 -12.23 -5.57
CA TYR A 83 -1.97 -12.35 -7.01
C TYR A 83 -1.11 -11.39 -7.86
N ASN A 84 0.13 -11.14 -7.42
CA ASN A 84 1.10 -10.29 -8.14
C ASN A 84 0.57 -8.86 -8.32
N VAL A 85 -0.18 -8.37 -7.33
CA VAL A 85 -0.63 -6.98 -7.27
C VAL A 85 0.41 -6.19 -6.48
N ASN A 86 0.95 -5.15 -7.10
CA ASN A 86 1.78 -4.18 -6.38
C ASN A 86 0.88 -3.19 -5.64
N GLN A 87 0.66 -3.44 -4.36
CA GLN A 87 -0.29 -2.69 -3.54
C GLN A 87 0.14 -1.23 -3.35
N GLU A 88 1.44 -0.96 -3.29
CA GLU A 88 1.96 0.42 -3.23
C GLU A 88 1.56 1.22 -4.48
N GLN A 89 1.75 0.64 -5.67
CA GLN A 89 1.42 1.33 -6.92
C GLN A 89 -0.08 1.60 -7.06
N GLU A 90 -0.91 0.67 -6.60
CA GLU A 90 -2.36 0.85 -6.56
C GLU A 90 -2.76 2.00 -5.63
N ILE A 91 -2.15 2.10 -4.45
CA ILE A 91 -2.44 3.17 -3.49
C ILE A 91 -1.90 4.53 -3.97
N LEU A 92 -0.73 4.56 -4.63
CA LEU A 92 -0.19 5.77 -5.25
C LEU A 92 -1.12 6.38 -6.31
N ASN A 93 -2.05 5.60 -6.89
CA ASN A 93 -3.07 6.12 -7.80
C ASN A 93 -4.07 7.06 -7.12
N LEU A 94 -4.08 7.17 -5.79
CA LEU A 94 -4.88 8.15 -5.05
C LEU A 94 -4.35 9.60 -5.19
N GLY A 95 -3.16 9.80 -5.77
CA GLY A 95 -2.61 11.12 -6.04
C GLY A 95 -1.37 11.48 -5.23
N TYR A 96 -0.81 10.53 -4.48
CA TYR A 96 0.44 10.73 -3.74
C TYR A 96 1.63 10.78 -4.72
N PRO A 97 2.39 11.88 -4.78
CA PRO A 97 3.50 12.02 -5.71
C PRO A 97 4.79 11.34 -5.24
N TYR A 98 4.84 10.89 -3.98
CA TYR A 98 6.01 10.25 -3.39
C TYR A 98 5.61 8.96 -2.67
N SER A 99 6.44 7.92 -2.77
CA SER A 99 6.42 6.76 -1.88
C SER A 99 7.83 6.43 -1.42
N ALA A 100 7.93 5.90 -0.21
CA ALA A 100 9.14 5.31 0.31
C ALA A 100 8.82 3.88 0.73
N LYS A 101 9.58 2.92 0.21
CA LYS A 101 9.50 1.52 0.64
C LYS A 101 10.63 1.17 1.59
N GLY A 102 10.29 0.34 2.56
CA GLY A 102 11.19 -0.26 3.53
C GLY A 102 10.81 -1.73 3.72
N VAL A 103 11.49 -2.62 3.01
CA VAL A 103 11.25 -4.07 3.10
C VAL A 103 12.04 -4.61 4.28
N ASN A 104 11.33 -5.18 5.25
CA ASN A 104 11.91 -5.86 6.42
C ASN A 104 11.62 -7.37 6.44
N TRP A 105 10.76 -7.85 5.54
CA TRP A 105 10.35 -9.25 5.44
C TRP A 105 10.27 -9.66 3.96
N ASP A 106 11.21 -10.48 3.50
CA ASP A 106 11.27 -11.03 2.15
C ASP A 106 11.57 -12.53 2.22
N GLU A 107 10.50 -13.33 2.32
CA GLU A 107 10.58 -14.79 2.39
C GLU A 107 9.95 -15.43 1.14
N ARG A 108 10.37 -16.67 0.84
CA ARG A 108 9.88 -17.45 -0.31
C ARG A 108 8.64 -18.27 -0.01
#